data_AF-A0A7I4FMK0-F1
#
_entry.id   AF-A0A7I4FMK0-F1
#
_cell.length_a   1.000
_cell.length_b   1.000
_cell.length_c   1.000
_cell.angle_alpha   90.00
_cell.angle_beta   90.00
_cell.angle_gamma   90.00
#
_symmetry.space_group_name_H-M   'P 1'
#
loop_
_entity.id
_entity.type
_entity.pdbx_description
1 polymer ?
#
loop_
_entity_poly.entity_id
_entity_poly.type
_entity_poly.pdbx_seq_one_letter_code
_entity_poly.pdbx_strand_id
1 'polypeptide(L)'
;MEFIRYEIPSAIRLLGPSGWTTVHFACLFSHQDTVMPLARYEMDLEGADYAPSRWCKRCRKPKPPMTHHCHICKRCILKMDHHCPWMHNCIGYYNYRFFFVFLLYMWAGCLYAAVMSSLPMFGPEDEDDGEENGVGILFTFILSVAVLISLTFLLGWHIYLVLTAQTTIDFYGNRQRRKEARANGESWTNVYDLGKLQNLRQVTDVGGSYWWLWLLLPTRALPKGDGVHFPLKENPFQPMHSTQLGLPLCENLSPSADAGSLRSHLVSDSSSSLREMTSNDWNATDRL
;
A
#
# COMPACT_ATOMS: atom_id res chain seq x y z
N MET A 1 11.13 -24.62 20.77
CA MET A 1 11.98 -23.42 20.93
C MET A 1 13.25 -23.64 20.13
N GLU A 2 13.37 -23.01 18.96
CA GLU A 2 14.63 -22.69 18.31
C GLU A 2 14.35 -21.45 17.46
N PHE A 3 14.70 -20.28 18.00
CA PHE A 3 14.67 -19.03 17.25
C PHE A 3 15.83 -19.09 16.26
N ILE A 4 15.55 -19.20 14.97
CA ILE A 4 16.55 -18.96 13.93
C ILE A 4 16.85 -17.45 13.96
N ARG A 5 17.76 -17.04 14.83
CA ARG A 5 18.54 -15.82 14.63
C ARG A 5 19.39 -16.10 13.41
N TYR A 6 19.02 -15.53 12.27
CA TYR A 6 19.94 -15.47 11.14
C TYR A 6 21.10 -14.55 11.53
N GLU A 7 22.24 -15.15 11.86
CA GLU A 7 23.51 -14.44 11.79
C GLU A 7 23.76 -14.08 10.32
N ILE A 8 23.76 -12.78 10.06
CA ILE A 8 24.22 -12.21 8.79
C ILE A 8 25.68 -12.62 8.62
N PRO A 9 26.10 -13.19 7.47
CA PRO A 9 27.49 -13.58 7.25
C PRO A 9 28.43 -12.41 7.56
N SER A 10 29.44 -12.68 8.37
CA SER A 10 30.49 -11.75 8.81
C SER A 10 31.26 -11.08 7.65
N ALA A 11 31.03 -11.51 6.41
CA ALA A 11 31.57 -10.91 5.19
C ALA A 11 31.04 -9.49 4.87
N ILE A 12 29.95 -9.03 5.48
CA ILE A 12 29.43 -7.66 5.25
C ILE A 12 30.13 -6.60 6.13
N ARG A 13 31.06 -7.00 7.01
CA ARG A 13 31.82 -6.07 7.88
C ARG A 13 33.03 -5.41 7.23
N LEU A 14 33.33 -5.68 5.95
CA LEU A 14 34.57 -5.23 5.29
C LEU A 14 34.33 -4.50 3.95
N LEU A 15 33.44 -3.51 3.90
CA LEU A 15 33.38 -2.62 2.74
C LEU A 15 33.46 -1.17 3.22
N GLY A 16 34.49 -0.47 2.74
CA GLY A 16 34.82 0.91 3.06
C GLY A 16 33.79 1.92 2.57
N PRO A 17 34.18 3.14 2.15
CA PRO A 17 33.24 4.23 1.81
C PRO A 17 32.21 3.90 0.70
N SER A 18 32.35 2.75 0.02
CA SER A 18 31.41 2.21 -0.97
C SER A 18 30.29 1.33 -0.40
N GLY A 19 30.24 1.05 0.91
CA GLY A 19 29.23 0.16 1.50
C GLY A 19 27.78 0.68 1.39
N TRP A 20 27.59 1.98 1.21
CA TRP A 20 26.28 2.62 1.13
C TRP A 20 25.50 2.20 -0.12
N THR A 21 26.16 2.18 -1.29
CA THR A 21 25.52 1.72 -2.53
C THR A 21 25.20 0.23 -2.45
N THR A 22 26.05 -0.58 -1.82
CA THR A 22 25.82 -2.03 -1.71
C THR A 22 24.57 -2.35 -0.87
N VAL A 23 24.25 -1.56 0.15
CA VAL A 23 23.03 -1.75 0.97
C VAL A 23 21.77 -1.29 0.24
N HIS A 24 21.82 -0.17 -0.50
CA HIS A 24 20.73 0.27 -1.40
C HIS A 24 20.36 -0.88 -2.35
N PHE A 25 21.36 -1.39 -3.08
CA PHE A 25 21.18 -2.43 -4.09
C PHE A 25 20.76 -3.76 -3.45
N ALA A 26 21.45 -4.24 -2.42
CA ALA A 26 21.12 -5.53 -1.81
C ALA A 26 19.70 -5.59 -1.24
N CYS A 27 19.14 -4.50 -0.71
CA CYS A 27 17.79 -4.52 -0.14
C CYS A 27 16.69 -4.43 -1.21
N LEU A 28 16.95 -3.73 -2.33
CA LEU A 28 16.07 -3.71 -3.49
C LEU A 28 16.02 -5.08 -4.21
N PHE A 29 17.16 -5.77 -4.28
CA PHE A 29 17.33 -7.04 -4.99
C PHE A 29 17.27 -8.28 -4.08
N SER A 30 17.24 -8.12 -2.75
CA SER A 30 17.07 -9.22 -1.79
C SER A 30 15.69 -9.86 -1.99
N HIS A 31 15.73 -11.09 -2.46
CA HIS A 31 14.57 -11.86 -2.87
C HIS A 31 13.75 -12.37 -1.68
N GLN A 32 14.24 -12.27 -0.43
CA GLN A 32 13.70 -13.04 0.70
C GLN A 32 12.73 -12.29 1.61
N ASP A 33 12.76 -10.95 1.61
CA ASP A 33 12.06 -10.20 2.65
C ASP A 33 10.55 -10.06 2.40
N THR A 34 10.02 -10.35 1.20
CA THR A 34 8.57 -10.19 0.90
C THR A 34 7.70 -11.42 1.18
N VAL A 35 8.30 -12.49 1.71
CA VAL A 35 7.62 -13.78 1.92
C VAL A 35 6.82 -13.74 3.21
N MET A 36 5.59 -14.26 3.13
CA MET A 36 4.72 -14.45 4.29
C MET A 36 5.40 -15.36 5.33
N PRO A 37 5.54 -14.93 6.60
CA PRO A 37 5.95 -15.81 7.70
C PRO A 37 4.75 -16.70 8.07
N LEU A 38 4.54 -17.74 7.27
CA LEU A 38 3.37 -18.62 7.29
C LEU A 38 3.05 -19.22 8.66
N ALA A 39 4.09 -19.60 9.41
CA ALA A 39 3.92 -20.21 10.73
C ALA A 39 3.19 -19.30 11.73
N ARG A 40 3.35 -17.97 11.61
CA ARG A 40 2.68 -17.02 12.49
C ARG A 40 1.21 -16.82 12.11
N TYR A 41 0.95 -16.71 10.81
CA TYR A 41 -0.40 -16.47 10.31
C TYR A 41 -1.32 -17.70 10.44
N GLU A 42 -0.79 -18.91 10.24
CA GLU A 42 -1.56 -20.14 10.43
C GLU A 42 -2.00 -20.31 11.90
N MET A 43 -1.14 -19.94 12.86
CA MET A 43 -1.49 -19.91 14.29
C MET A 43 -2.56 -18.85 14.63
N ASP A 44 -2.50 -17.66 14.02
CA ASP A 44 -3.48 -16.59 14.27
C ASP A 44 -4.88 -16.95 13.73
N LEU A 45 -4.96 -17.75 12.66
CA LEU A 45 -6.22 -18.24 12.10
C LEU A 45 -6.89 -19.32 12.96
N GLU A 46 -6.12 -20.11 13.70
CA GLU A 46 -6.67 -21.14 14.61
C GLU A 46 -7.36 -20.53 15.83
N GLY A 47 -7.06 -19.27 16.19
CA GLY A 47 -7.61 -18.58 17.35
C GLY A 47 -8.67 -17.51 17.06
N ALA A 48 -8.88 -17.12 15.79
CA ALA A 48 -9.75 -16.02 15.41
C ALA A 48 -10.92 -16.48 14.53
N ASP A 49 -12.14 -16.37 15.06
CA ASP A 49 -13.41 -16.67 14.39
C ASP A 49 -13.79 -15.60 13.33
N TYR A 50 -12.81 -14.99 12.64
CA TYR A 50 -13.03 -13.77 11.85
C TYR A 50 -12.42 -13.77 10.45
N ALA A 51 -13.29 -13.42 9.50
CA ALA A 51 -13.12 -13.12 8.09
C ALA A 51 -12.85 -14.31 7.13
N PRO A 52 -13.54 -14.34 5.96
CA PRO A 52 -13.25 -15.33 4.92
C PRO A 52 -11.82 -15.11 4.43
N SER A 53 -10.88 -15.93 4.93
CA SER A 53 -9.52 -15.94 4.40
C SER A 53 -9.61 -16.30 2.92
N ARG A 54 -9.19 -15.37 2.06
CA ARG A 54 -9.13 -15.68 0.62
C ARG A 54 -8.09 -16.79 0.47
N TRP A 55 -8.39 -17.86 -0.26
CA TRP A 55 -7.45 -18.98 -0.38
C TRP A 55 -6.61 -18.88 -1.64
N CYS A 56 -5.29 -19.11 -1.56
CA CYS A 56 -4.45 -19.21 -2.75
C CYS A 56 -4.43 -20.65 -3.27
N LYS A 57 -5.14 -20.92 -4.38
CA LYS A 57 -5.16 -22.25 -5.03
C LYS A 57 -3.77 -22.76 -5.44
N ARG A 58 -2.85 -21.86 -5.83
CA ARG A 58 -1.50 -22.21 -6.30
C ARG A 58 -0.54 -22.54 -5.15
N CYS A 59 -0.55 -21.73 -4.10
CA CYS A 59 0.31 -21.94 -2.92
C CYS A 59 -0.30 -22.90 -1.90
N ARG A 60 -1.59 -23.22 -2.01
CA ARG A 60 -2.39 -24.03 -1.07
C ARG A 60 -2.31 -23.50 0.36
N LYS A 61 -2.41 -22.18 0.51
CA LYS A 61 -2.27 -21.45 1.76
C LYS A 61 -3.32 -20.35 1.85
N PRO A 62 -3.76 -19.97 3.06
CA PRO A 62 -4.62 -18.82 3.24
C PRO A 62 -3.87 -17.54 2.82
N LYS A 63 -4.56 -16.60 2.16
CA LYS A 63 -4.06 -15.29 1.67
C LYS A 63 -4.48 -14.23 2.70
N PRO A 64 -3.56 -13.70 3.51
CA PRO A 64 -3.78 -12.51 4.32
C PRO A 64 -4.37 -11.35 3.50
N PRO A 65 -5.00 -10.36 4.15
CA PRO A 65 -5.46 -9.16 3.45
C PRO A 65 -4.33 -8.55 2.60
N MET A 66 -4.72 -7.99 1.45
CA MET A 66 -3.82 -7.30 0.51
C MET A 66 -2.62 -8.12 -0.05
N THR A 67 -2.48 -9.42 0.22
CA THR A 67 -1.32 -10.24 -0.25
C THR A 67 -1.20 -10.36 -1.78
N HIS A 68 -1.81 -11.36 -2.44
CA HIS A 68 -1.75 -11.67 -3.89
C HIS A 68 -0.60 -12.60 -4.32
N HIS A 69 -0.92 -13.51 -5.25
CA HIS A 69 0.02 -14.48 -5.82
C HIS A 69 0.62 -13.90 -7.09
N CYS A 70 1.94 -13.74 -7.12
CA CYS A 70 2.64 -13.36 -8.34
C CYS A 70 2.94 -14.61 -9.18
N HIS A 71 2.43 -14.64 -10.41
CA HIS A 71 2.66 -15.74 -11.34
C HIS A 71 4.10 -15.81 -11.86
N ILE A 72 4.87 -14.72 -11.80
CA ILE A 72 6.27 -14.67 -12.21
C ILE A 72 7.15 -15.21 -11.08
N CYS A 73 6.99 -14.67 -9.87
CA CYS A 73 7.75 -15.12 -8.69
C CYS A 73 7.25 -16.45 -8.10
N LYS A 74 6.12 -16.99 -8.56
CA LYS A 74 5.50 -18.26 -8.13
C LYS A 74 5.21 -18.33 -6.62
N ARG A 75 4.90 -17.20 -5.99
CA ARG A 75 4.66 -17.11 -4.54
C ARG A 75 3.67 -16.01 -4.19
N CYS A 76 3.11 -16.11 -2.99
CA CYS A 76 2.29 -15.04 -2.41
C CYS A 76 3.19 -13.95 -1.83
N ILE A 77 2.90 -12.70 -2.16
CA ILE A 77 3.66 -11.51 -1.76
C ILE A 77 2.76 -10.71 -0.82
N LEU A 78 3.21 -10.34 0.38
CA LEU A 78 2.41 -9.52 1.29
C LEU A 78 2.25 -8.10 0.74
N LYS A 79 1.06 -7.48 0.89
CA LYS A 79 0.73 -6.14 0.37
C LYS A 79 1.27 -5.93 -1.06
N MET A 80 1.04 -6.88 -1.96
CA MET A 80 1.63 -6.85 -3.30
C MET A 80 1.12 -5.62 -4.07
N ASP A 81 2.05 -4.86 -4.62
CA ASP A 81 1.73 -3.78 -5.53
C ASP A 81 1.82 -4.24 -6.99
N HIS A 82 3.01 -4.68 -7.41
CA HIS A 82 3.23 -5.22 -8.75
C HIS A 82 4.50 -6.08 -8.80
N HIS A 83 4.67 -6.81 -9.90
CA HIS A 83 5.97 -7.35 -10.27
C HIS A 83 6.69 -6.34 -11.16
N CYS A 84 7.86 -5.88 -10.74
CA CYS A 84 8.62 -4.86 -11.46
C CYS A 84 9.74 -5.51 -12.26
N PRO A 85 9.69 -5.50 -13.61
CA PRO A 85 10.75 -6.08 -14.43
C PRO A 85 12.10 -5.38 -14.23
N TRP A 86 12.08 -4.06 -14.00
CA TRP A 86 13.27 -3.22 -13.79
C TRP A 86 14.03 -3.59 -12.51
N MET A 87 13.32 -4.07 -11.50
CA MET A 87 13.90 -4.50 -10.22
C MET A 87 14.11 -6.01 -10.16
N HIS A 88 13.69 -6.75 -11.19
CA HIS A 88 13.64 -8.21 -11.21
C HIS A 88 12.99 -8.80 -9.94
N ASN A 89 12.01 -8.11 -9.36
CA ASN A 89 11.45 -8.46 -8.06
C ASN A 89 10.00 -7.98 -7.93
N CYS A 90 9.25 -8.62 -7.03
CA CYS A 90 7.95 -8.10 -6.64
C CYS A 90 8.10 -6.96 -5.64
N ILE A 91 7.33 -5.91 -5.85
CA ILE A 91 7.17 -4.81 -4.90
C ILE A 91 5.98 -5.13 -4.00
N GLY A 92 6.22 -5.18 -2.70
CA GLY A 92 5.24 -5.51 -1.69
C GLY A 92 5.60 -4.92 -0.32
N TYR A 93 5.02 -5.46 0.75
CA TYR A 93 5.07 -4.88 2.09
C TYR A 93 6.47 -4.44 2.55
N TYR A 94 7.44 -5.35 2.47
CA TYR A 94 8.78 -5.13 3.04
C TYR A 94 9.70 -4.25 2.20
N ASN A 95 9.47 -4.15 0.89
CA ASN A 95 10.34 -3.39 -0.02
C ASN A 95 9.66 -2.20 -0.72
N TYR A 96 8.37 -1.95 -0.48
CA TYR A 96 7.64 -0.82 -1.07
C TYR A 96 8.30 0.52 -0.75
N ARG A 97 8.80 0.69 0.48
CA ARG A 97 9.52 1.91 0.88
C ARG A 97 10.78 2.14 0.04
N PHE A 98 11.58 1.09 -0.19
CA PHE A 98 12.79 1.20 -1.01
C PHE A 98 12.45 1.52 -2.45
N PHE A 99 11.41 0.91 -3.01
CA PHE A 99 10.91 1.24 -4.33
C PHE A 99 10.47 2.70 -4.44
N PHE A 100 9.73 3.21 -3.46
CA PHE A 100 9.29 4.60 -3.45
C PHE A 100 10.46 5.60 -3.39
N VAL A 101 11.47 5.33 -2.54
CA VAL A 101 12.69 6.13 -2.45
C VAL A 101 13.54 6.02 -3.74
N PHE A 102 13.61 4.84 -4.35
CA PHE A 102 14.25 4.64 -5.66
C PHE A 102 13.60 5.52 -6.73
N LEU A 103 12.27 5.57 -6.82
CA LEU A 103 11.57 6.45 -7.77
C LEU A 103 11.91 7.92 -7.54
N LEU A 104 11.95 8.37 -6.27
CA LEU A 104 12.32 9.75 -5.92
C LEU A 104 13.74 10.09 -6.37
N TYR A 105 14.71 9.21 -6.12
CA TYR A 105 16.10 9.44 -6.52
C TYR A 105 16.30 9.39 -8.02
N MET A 106 15.65 8.46 -8.72
CA MET A 106 15.70 8.41 -10.19
C MET A 106 15.11 9.69 -10.79
N TRP A 107 13.99 10.17 -10.25
CA TRP A 107 13.38 11.43 -10.69
C TRP A 107 14.31 12.62 -10.45
N ALA A 108 14.90 12.73 -9.26
CA ALA A 108 15.84 13.81 -8.94
C ALA A 108 17.12 13.74 -9.78
N GLY A 109 17.65 12.54 -10.02
CA GLY A 109 18.82 12.32 -10.87
C GLY A 109 18.57 12.70 -12.34
N CYS A 110 17.42 12.32 -12.90
CA CYS A 110 17.02 12.73 -14.24
C CYS A 110 16.80 14.25 -14.35
N LEU A 111 16.21 14.88 -13.32
CA LEU A 111 16.06 16.32 -13.26
C LEU A 111 17.43 17.01 -13.24
N TYR A 112 18.35 16.54 -12.39
CA TYR A 112 19.70 17.06 -12.32
C TYR A 112 20.43 16.92 -13.68
N ALA A 113 20.38 15.74 -14.29
CA ALA A 113 21.00 15.51 -15.60
C ALA A 113 20.40 16.41 -16.70
N ALA A 114 19.07 16.59 -16.71
CA ALA A 114 18.41 17.48 -17.66
C ALA A 114 18.83 18.95 -17.45
N VAL A 115 18.92 19.42 -16.20
CA VAL A 115 19.37 20.79 -15.89
C VAL A 115 20.82 20.98 -16.30
N MET A 116 21.73 20.08 -15.89
CA MET A 116 23.15 20.21 -16.19
C MET A 116 23.45 20.13 -17.69
N SER A 117 22.73 19.30 -18.44
CA SER A 117 22.87 19.23 -19.91
C SER A 117 22.22 20.41 -20.64
N SER A 118 21.26 21.10 -20.03
CA SER A 118 20.65 22.30 -20.60
C SER A 118 21.51 23.56 -20.49
N LEU A 119 22.37 23.65 -19.46
CA LEU A 119 23.24 24.81 -19.22
C LEU A 119 24.16 25.14 -20.41
N PRO A 120 24.96 24.21 -20.97
CA PRO A 120 25.77 24.50 -22.15
C PRO A 120 24.95 24.64 -23.45
N MET A 121 23.70 24.19 -23.48
CA MET A 121 22.84 24.25 -24.67
C MET A 121 22.09 25.58 -24.79
N PHE A 122 21.74 26.20 -23.66
CA PHE A 122 20.91 27.40 -23.58
C PHE A 122 21.54 28.53 -22.73
N GLY A 123 22.77 28.33 -22.26
CA GLY A 123 23.56 29.34 -21.56
C GLY A 123 24.13 30.39 -22.51
N PRO A 124 24.82 31.42 -22.00
CA PRO A 124 25.61 32.29 -22.86
C PRO A 124 26.62 31.44 -23.65
N GLU A 125 26.92 31.86 -24.87
CA GLU A 125 28.05 31.33 -25.63
C GLU A 125 29.34 31.84 -24.99
N ASP A 126 30.14 30.94 -24.43
CA ASP A 126 31.53 31.24 -24.11
C ASP A 126 32.36 31.04 -25.40
N GLU A 127 33.46 31.78 -25.58
CA GLU A 127 34.23 31.78 -26.85
C GLU A 127 35.14 30.54 -27.03
N ASP A 128 35.12 29.54 -26.12
CA ASP A 128 36.17 28.49 -26.01
C ASP A 128 35.66 27.04 -25.79
N ASP A 129 34.40 26.72 -26.06
CA ASP A 129 33.89 25.36 -25.89
C ASP A 129 33.97 24.52 -27.18
N GLY A 130 35.01 23.67 -27.19
CA GLY A 130 35.28 22.66 -28.21
C GLY A 130 34.06 21.83 -28.60
N GLU A 131 33.79 21.86 -29.91
CA GLU A 131 32.68 21.25 -30.66
C GLU A 131 32.54 19.72 -30.50
N GLU A 132 33.49 19.03 -29.86
CA GLU A 132 33.57 17.56 -29.85
C GLU A 132 32.50 16.86 -28.98
N ASN A 133 31.79 17.56 -28.08
CA ASN A 133 30.85 16.93 -27.14
C ASN A 133 29.36 17.27 -27.34
N GLY A 134 29.00 18.14 -28.29
CA GLY A 134 27.64 18.66 -28.43
C GLY A 134 26.57 17.59 -28.67
N VAL A 135 26.87 16.58 -29.50
CA VAL A 135 25.94 15.48 -29.79
C VAL A 135 25.64 14.64 -28.54
N GLY A 136 26.66 14.38 -27.72
CA GLY A 136 26.51 13.62 -26.48
C GLY A 136 25.67 14.37 -25.44
N ILE A 137 25.86 15.68 -25.33
CA ILE A 137 25.08 16.57 -24.45
C ILE A 137 23.62 16.59 -24.89
N LEU A 138 23.36 16.78 -26.20
CA LEU A 138 22.00 16.77 -26.76
C LEU A 138 21.29 15.44 -26.52
N PHE A 139 21.96 14.32 -26.78
CA PHE A 139 21.41 12.98 -26.53
C PHE A 139 21.07 12.78 -25.06
N THR A 140 21.98 13.18 -24.16
CA THR A 140 21.77 13.09 -22.71
C THR A 140 20.59 13.95 -22.26
N PHE A 141 20.45 15.17 -22.78
CA PHE A 141 19.33 16.05 -22.48
C PHE A 141 17.99 15.44 -22.90
N ILE A 142 17.88 15.01 -24.17
CA ILE A 142 16.65 14.41 -24.72
C ILE A 142 16.24 13.17 -23.91
N LEU A 143 17.19 12.27 -23.66
CA LEU A 143 16.94 11.05 -22.90
C LEU A 143 16.51 11.37 -21.46
N SER A 144 17.19 12.31 -20.79
CA SER A 144 16.88 12.70 -19.42
C SER A 144 15.48 13.31 -19.31
N VAL A 145 15.07 14.16 -20.25
CA VAL A 145 13.73 14.75 -20.29
C VAL A 145 12.65 13.69 -20.54
N ALA A 146 12.86 12.79 -21.50
CA ALA A 146 11.90 11.72 -21.81
C ALA A 146 11.68 10.78 -20.61
N VAL A 147 12.75 10.40 -19.92
CA VAL A 147 12.69 9.58 -18.70
C VAL A 147 12.06 10.37 -17.55
N LEU A 148 12.41 11.65 -17.37
CA LEU A 148 11.84 12.50 -16.33
C LEU A 148 10.32 12.64 -16.44
N ILE A 149 9.79 12.83 -17.65
CA ILE A 149 8.35 12.89 -17.89
C ILE A 149 7.70 11.57 -17.46
N SER A 150 8.24 10.45 -17.91
CA SER A 150 7.73 9.11 -17.58
C SER A 150 7.75 8.84 -16.07
N LEU A 151 8.87 9.17 -15.40
CA LEU A 151 9.03 9.04 -13.96
C LEU A 151 8.10 9.97 -13.18
N THR A 152 7.78 11.16 -13.71
CA THR A 152 6.83 12.09 -13.07
C THR A 152 5.44 11.48 -12.96
N PHE A 153 4.95 10.83 -14.03
CA PHE A 153 3.66 10.14 -13.99
C PHE A 153 3.68 8.94 -13.02
N LEU A 154 4.75 8.14 -13.06
CA LEU A 154 4.88 6.97 -12.18
C LEU A 154 5.00 7.38 -10.71
N LEU A 155 5.83 8.38 -10.40
CA LEU A 155 5.98 8.92 -9.05
C LEU A 155 4.68 9.54 -8.56
N GLY A 156 4.01 10.35 -9.38
CA GLY A 156 2.71 10.93 -9.05
C GLY A 156 1.65 9.88 -8.76
N TRP A 157 1.61 8.80 -9.54
CA TRP A 157 0.76 7.64 -9.28
C TRP A 157 1.04 7.00 -7.92
N HIS A 158 2.30 6.71 -7.61
CA HIS A 158 2.65 6.11 -6.32
C HIS A 158 2.44 7.05 -5.13
N ILE A 159 2.60 8.36 -5.30
CA ILE A 159 2.23 9.35 -4.28
C ILE A 159 0.73 9.26 -4.00
N TYR A 160 -0.11 9.22 -5.05
CA TYR A 160 -1.56 9.05 -4.88
C TYR A 160 -1.91 7.76 -4.13
N LEU A 161 -1.30 6.63 -4.49
CA LEU A 161 -1.51 5.34 -3.84
C LEU A 161 -1.14 5.38 -2.35
N VAL A 162 0.01 5.98 -2.00
CA VAL A 162 0.43 6.15 -0.60
C VAL A 162 -0.55 7.03 0.16
N LEU A 163 -0.94 8.18 -0.40
CA LEU A 163 -1.84 9.11 0.27
C LEU A 163 -3.25 8.55 0.50
N THR A 164 -3.66 7.55 -0.28
CA THR A 164 -4.97 6.89 -0.20
C THR A 164 -4.90 5.46 0.38
N ALA A 165 -3.73 5.07 0.92
CA ALA A 165 -3.47 3.76 1.54
C ALA A 165 -3.97 2.55 0.73
N GLN A 166 -3.64 2.51 -0.55
CA GLN A 166 -4.00 1.39 -1.44
C GLN A 166 -2.80 1.00 -2.29
N THR A 167 -2.70 -0.28 -2.65
CA THR A 167 -1.79 -0.75 -3.69
C THR A 167 -2.39 -0.52 -5.08
N THR A 168 -1.59 -0.66 -6.13
CA THR A 168 -2.08 -0.65 -7.52
C THR A 168 -3.18 -1.71 -7.72
N ILE A 169 -3.06 -2.90 -7.12
CA ILE A 169 -4.09 -3.95 -7.20
C ILE A 169 -5.35 -3.53 -6.45
N ASP A 170 -5.20 -3.00 -5.24
CA ASP A 170 -6.33 -2.54 -4.43
C ASP A 170 -7.06 -1.38 -5.11
N PHE A 171 -6.37 -0.49 -5.81
CA PHE A 171 -7.00 0.60 -6.56
C PHE A 171 -8.05 0.08 -7.55
N TYR A 172 -7.76 -0.97 -8.31
CA TYR A 172 -8.73 -1.54 -9.24
C TYR A 172 -9.93 -2.15 -8.52
N GLY A 173 -9.70 -2.89 -7.43
CA GLY A 173 -10.78 -3.44 -6.60
C GLY A 173 -11.64 -2.36 -5.96
N ASN A 174 -11.00 -1.29 -5.47
CA ASN A 174 -11.64 -0.12 -4.87
C ASN A 174 -12.44 0.66 -5.91
N ARG A 175 -11.94 0.78 -7.15
CA ARG A 175 -12.66 1.41 -8.26
C ARG A 175 -13.95 0.64 -8.58
N GLN A 176 -13.93 -0.69 -8.53
CA GLN A 176 -15.13 -1.50 -8.72
C GLN A 176 -16.13 -1.29 -7.58
N ARG A 177 -15.70 -1.40 -6.32
CA ARG A 177 -16.56 -1.14 -5.14
C ARG A 177 -17.19 0.25 -5.15
N ARG A 178 -16.45 1.27 -5.60
CA ARG A 178 -16.99 2.63 -5.78
C ARG A 178 -18.10 2.69 -6.82
N LYS A 179 -18.00 1.92 -7.90
CA LYS A 179 -19.06 1.86 -8.92
C LYS A 179 -20.30 1.15 -8.36
N GLU A 180 -20.11 0.03 -7.68
CA GLU A 180 -21.19 -0.75 -7.05
C GLU A 180 -21.91 0.05 -5.97
N ALA A 181 -21.17 0.70 -5.07
CA ALA A 181 -21.76 1.55 -4.03
C ALA A 181 -22.58 2.71 -4.63
N ARG A 182 -22.06 3.38 -5.67
CA ARG A 182 -22.79 4.45 -6.36
C ARG A 182 -24.08 3.95 -7.01
N ALA A 183 -24.07 2.73 -7.56
CA ALA A 183 -25.29 2.13 -8.11
C ALA A 183 -26.34 1.86 -7.01
N ASN A 184 -25.90 1.62 -5.78
CA ASN A 184 -26.76 1.41 -4.61
C ASN A 184 -27.12 2.73 -3.88
N GLY A 185 -26.73 3.91 -4.40
CA GLY A 185 -26.97 5.20 -3.74
C GLY A 185 -26.05 5.47 -2.53
N GLU A 186 -24.96 4.73 -2.42
CA GLU A 186 -23.97 4.83 -1.35
C GLU A 186 -22.64 5.38 -1.86
N SER A 187 -21.91 6.01 -0.96
CA SER A 187 -20.52 6.39 -1.16
C SER A 187 -19.61 5.36 -0.48
N TRP A 188 -18.56 4.94 -1.19
CA TRP A 188 -17.57 4.02 -0.69
C TRP A 188 -16.23 4.71 -0.46
N THR A 189 -15.64 4.46 0.71
CA THR A 189 -14.31 4.92 1.10
C THR A 189 -13.38 3.74 1.35
N ASN A 190 -12.08 3.93 1.10
CA ASN A 190 -11.11 2.86 1.31
C ASN A 190 -10.98 2.54 2.80
N VAL A 191 -11.20 1.27 3.16
CA VAL A 191 -11.10 0.78 4.55
C VAL A 191 -9.72 0.99 5.16
N TYR A 192 -8.67 1.02 4.33
CA TYR A 192 -7.29 1.20 4.78
C TYR A 192 -6.88 2.68 4.85
N ASP A 193 -7.70 3.61 4.36
CA ASP A 193 -7.40 5.03 4.37
C ASP A 193 -7.74 5.65 5.72
N LEU A 194 -6.69 5.90 6.52
CA LEU A 194 -6.77 6.51 7.85
C LEU A 194 -6.47 8.03 7.81
N GLY A 195 -6.38 8.60 6.61
CA GLY A 195 -5.97 9.99 6.39
C GLY A 195 -4.53 10.13 5.94
N LYS A 196 -4.29 11.13 5.08
CA LYS A 196 -3.04 11.34 4.32
C LYS A 196 -1.75 11.22 5.16
N LEU A 197 -1.69 11.87 6.32
CA LEU A 197 -0.50 11.85 7.18
C LEU A 197 -0.27 10.48 7.82
N GLN A 198 -1.35 9.81 8.25
CA GLN A 198 -1.25 8.47 8.83
C GLN A 198 -0.87 7.44 7.77
N ASN A 199 -1.42 7.56 6.56
CA ASN A 199 -1.08 6.69 5.44
C ASN A 199 0.39 6.87 5.03
N LEU A 200 0.87 8.11 4.95
CA LEU A 200 2.28 8.40 4.70
C LEU A 200 3.17 7.81 5.79
N ARG A 201 2.77 7.90 7.07
CA ARG A 201 3.46 7.31 8.23
C ARG A 201 3.56 5.79 8.23
N GLN A 202 2.70 5.09 7.49
CA GLN A 202 2.78 3.63 7.35
C GLN A 202 3.88 3.20 6.37
N VAL A 203 4.21 4.06 5.40
CA VAL A 203 5.22 3.79 4.37
C VAL A 203 6.56 4.43 4.72
N THR A 204 6.50 5.62 5.31
CA THR A 204 7.65 6.47 5.66
C THR A 204 7.67 6.66 7.17
N ASP A 205 8.84 6.86 7.77
CA ASP A 205 8.92 7.13 9.21
C ASP A 205 8.65 8.61 9.56
N VAL A 206 7.73 9.26 8.83
CA VAL A 206 7.41 10.69 8.98
C VAL A 206 6.75 10.96 10.34
N GLY A 207 7.55 11.43 11.30
CA GLY A 207 7.10 11.69 12.68
C GLY A 207 7.81 10.86 13.75
N GLY A 208 8.75 9.98 13.38
CA GLY A 208 9.74 9.42 14.31
C GLY A 208 10.89 10.38 14.59
N SER A 209 11.74 10.06 15.57
CA SER A 209 12.92 10.87 15.93
C SER A 209 13.91 11.11 14.77
N TYR A 210 13.81 10.31 13.72
CA TYR A 210 14.68 10.32 12.54
C TYR A 210 13.91 10.49 11.23
N TRP A 211 12.81 11.23 11.26
CA TRP A 211 11.91 11.42 10.11
C TRP A 211 12.55 12.04 8.86
N TRP A 212 13.74 12.61 8.91
CA TRP A 212 14.43 13.10 7.71
C TRP A 212 15.37 12.04 7.12
N LEU A 213 15.81 11.07 7.93
CA LEU A 213 16.68 9.99 7.48
C LEU A 213 15.98 9.00 6.55
N TRP A 214 14.64 8.94 6.55
CA TRP A 214 13.95 8.02 5.62
C TRP A 214 14.12 8.41 4.16
N LEU A 215 14.34 9.69 3.89
CA LEU A 215 14.57 10.25 2.56
C LEU A 215 16.04 10.17 2.16
N LEU A 216 16.97 10.17 3.13
CA LEU A 216 18.41 10.19 2.90
C LEU A 216 19.06 8.81 2.85
N LEU A 217 18.48 7.82 3.54
CA LEU A 217 19.03 6.46 3.62
C LEU A 217 17.90 5.43 3.51
N PRO A 218 18.05 4.37 2.71
CA PRO A 218 17.20 3.19 2.78
C PRO A 218 17.53 2.45 4.08
N THR A 219 17.05 2.99 5.20
CA THR A 219 17.27 2.43 6.53
C THR A 219 16.76 0.99 6.53
N ARG A 220 17.52 0.07 7.12
CA ARG A 220 17.10 -1.33 7.35
C ARG A 220 15.93 -1.47 8.34
N ALA A 221 15.36 -0.35 8.78
CA ALA A 221 14.17 -0.35 9.62
C ALA A 221 13.02 -1.00 8.85
N LEU A 222 12.45 -2.04 9.46
CA LEU A 222 11.29 -2.74 8.92
C LEU A 222 10.09 -1.79 8.84
N PRO A 223 9.16 -2.02 7.89
CA PRO A 223 7.88 -1.30 7.88
C PRO A 223 7.13 -1.48 9.20
N LYS A 224 6.27 -0.51 9.54
CA LYS A 224 5.43 -0.60 10.75
C LYS A 224 4.36 -1.68 10.57
N GLY A 225 4.32 -2.63 11.49
CA GLY A 225 3.38 -3.76 11.49
C GLY A 225 4.02 -5.09 11.08
N ASP A 226 3.19 -6.07 10.74
CA ASP A 226 3.61 -7.42 10.36
C ASP A 226 3.23 -7.79 8.90
N GLY A 227 2.56 -6.89 8.19
CA GLY A 227 2.11 -7.09 6.81
C GLY A 227 0.89 -8.02 6.66
N VAL A 228 0.31 -8.44 7.78
CA VAL A 228 -0.84 -9.35 7.87
C VAL A 228 -2.04 -8.64 8.51
N HIS A 229 -1.78 -7.89 9.58
CA HIS A 229 -2.77 -7.11 10.30
C HIS A 229 -2.63 -5.64 9.92
N PHE A 230 -3.70 -5.06 9.38
CA PHE A 230 -3.75 -3.65 9.01
C PHE A 230 -4.84 -2.96 9.81
N PRO A 231 -4.59 -1.73 10.31
CA PRO A 231 -5.63 -0.92 10.91
C PRO A 231 -6.72 -0.61 9.87
N LEU A 232 -7.99 -0.73 10.28
CA LEU A 232 -9.15 -0.57 9.42
C LEU A 232 -10.04 0.56 9.93
N LYS A 233 -10.68 1.25 8.99
CA LYS A 233 -11.81 2.13 9.27
C LYS A 233 -13.07 1.29 9.52
N GLU A 234 -13.78 1.65 10.58
CA GLU A 234 -14.91 0.94 11.20
C GLU A 234 -16.12 0.80 10.27
N ASN A 235 -16.41 1.85 9.49
CA ASN A 235 -17.42 1.83 8.43
C ASN A 235 -16.88 2.48 7.12
N PRO A 236 -16.81 1.73 6.01
CA PRO A 236 -16.42 2.24 4.69
C PRO A 236 -17.58 2.77 3.82
N PHE A 237 -18.84 2.47 4.13
CA PHE A 237 -20.02 2.86 3.35
C PHE A 237 -20.79 3.98 4.05
N GLN A 238 -21.12 5.05 3.32
CA GLN A 238 -21.95 6.15 3.82
C GLN A 238 -23.01 6.49 2.77
N PRO A 239 -24.31 6.61 3.13
CA PRO A 239 -25.36 6.94 2.16
C PRO A 239 -25.11 8.33 1.54
N MET A 240 -25.45 8.52 0.26
CA MET A 240 -25.05 9.74 -0.46
C MET A 240 -25.77 11.04 -0.01
N HIS A 241 -26.77 10.98 0.87
CA HIS A 241 -27.43 12.15 1.44
C HIS A 241 -27.72 12.02 2.95
N SER A 242 -26.92 12.72 3.76
CA SER A 242 -27.48 13.72 4.68
C SER A 242 -26.86 15.07 4.34
N THR A 243 -27.43 15.73 3.32
CA THR A 243 -27.34 17.18 3.26
C THR A 243 -27.89 17.67 4.59
N GLN A 244 -27.03 18.20 5.46
CA GLN A 244 -27.47 18.87 6.68
C GLN A 244 -28.34 20.05 6.27
N LEU A 245 -29.65 19.83 6.18
CA LEU A 245 -30.59 20.89 6.45
C LEU A 245 -30.39 21.20 7.92
N GLY A 246 -29.83 22.38 8.23
CA GLY A 246 -29.64 22.83 9.59
C GLY A 246 -30.97 22.79 10.33
N LEU A 247 -31.15 21.81 11.20
CA LEU A 247 -32.15 21.84 12.25
C LEU A 247 -31.41 22.27 13.53
N PRO A 248 -31.89 23.31 14.21
CA PRO A 248 -31.19 23.88 15.35
C PRO A 248 -31.13 22.87 16.51
N LEU A 249 -30.08 22.99 17.31
CA LEU A 249 -29.92 22.30 18.58
C LEU A 249 -31.20 22.44 19.42
N CYS A 250 -31.85 21.33 19.76
CA CYS A 250 -32.58 21.27 21.02
C CYS A 250 -31.62 20.76 22.08
N GLU A 251 -31.10 21.72 22.83
CA GLU A 251 -30.50 21.54 24.15
C GLU A 251 -31.45 20.84 25.13
N ASN A 252 -30.86 19.95 25.92
CA ASN A 252 -31.17 19.71 27.34
C ASN A 252 -32.61 19.28 27.71
N LEU A 253 -32.82 17.97 27.84
CA LEU A 253 -33.59 17.44 28.98
C LEU A 253 -32.84 16.26 29.64
N SER A 254 -32.52 16.45 30.91
CA SER A 254 -31.96 15.47 31.82
C SER A 254 -32.99 14.36 32.17
N PRO A 255 -32.54 13.18 32.62
CA PRO A 255 -33.45 12.15 33.10
C PRO A 255 -33.85 12.45 34.56
N SER A 256 -35.12 12.80 34.79
CA SER A 256 -35.72 12.75 36.13
C SER A 256 -36.41 11.41 36.34
N ALA A 257 -36.18 10.85 37.53
CA ALA A 257 -36.74 9.62 38.05
C ALA A 257 -38.28 9.64 38.17
N ASP A 258 -38.81 8.44 38.43
CA ASP A 258 -40.15 8.08 38.89
C ASP A 258 -41.24 7.81 37.83
N ALA A 259 -41.43 6.53 37.53
CA ALA A 259 -42.75 5.87 37.67
C ALA A 259 -42.58 4.35 37.49
N GLY A 260 -42.70 3.63 38.59
CA GLY A 260 -42.84 2.18 38.58
C GLY A 260 -44.22 1.72 38.09
N SER A 261 -44.27 0.42 37.79
CA SER A 261 -45.47 -0.41 37.71
C SER A 261 -46.45 -0.14 36.56
N LEU A 262 -46.35 -0.95 35.49
CA LEU A 262 -47.52 -1.69 35.03
C LEU A 262 -47.14 -2.96 34.27
N ARG A 263 -47.87 -3.99 34.65
CA ARG A 263 -47.80 -5.43 34.38
C ARG A 263 -47.97 -5.81 32.91
N SER A 264 -47.26 -6.87 32.54
CA SER A 264 -47.70 -8.07 31.80
C SER A 264 -49.01 -7.97 30.99
N HIS A 265 -48.92 -8.17 29.68
CA HIS A 265 -49.90 -8.73 28.70
C HIS A 265 -49.25 -8.40 27.33
N LEU A 266 -48.80 -9.31 26.44
CA LEU A 266 -49.44 -10.49 25.89
C LEU A 266 -48.36 -11.43 25.30
N VAL A 267 -48.51 -12.71 25.59
CA VAL A 267 -47.96 -13.84 24.84
C VAL A 267 -49.00 -14.22 23.79
N SER A 268 -48.59 -14.33 22.52
CA SER A 268 -49.19 -15.02 21.35
C SER A 268 -48.84 -14.17 20.12
N ASP A 269 -48.31 -14.65 19.01
CA ASP A 269 -48.49 -15.95 18.39
C ASP A 269 -47.54 -16.09 17.19
N SER A 270 -47.41 -17.31 16.67
CA SER A 270 -46.99 -17.67 15.31
C SER A 270 -45.49 -17.74 14.97
N SER A 271 -44.90 -18.86 15.37
CA SER A 271 -43.93 -19.58 14.55
C SER A 271 -44.63 -20.20 13.32
N SER A 272 -44.42 -19.66 12.11
CA SER A 272 -44.62 -20.40 10.84
C SER A 272 -44.14 -19.62 9.61
N SER A 273 -42.84 -19.64 9.33
CA SER A 273 -42.36 -19.77 7.94
C SER A 273 -40.90 -20.22 7.94
N LEU A 274 -40.75 -21.53 7.86
CA LEU A 274 -39.52 -22.21 7.44
C LEU A 274 -39.11 -21.71 6.05
N ARG A 275 -37.85 -21.31 5.91
CA ARG A 275 -36.99 -21.78 4.81
C ARG A 275 -35.53 -21.64 5.22
N GLU A 276 -34.97 -22.79 5.60
CA GLU A 276 -33.55 -23.08 5.54
C GLU A 276 -33.03 -22.75 4.13
N MET A 277 -32.05 -21.85 4.02
CA MET A 277 -31.23 -21.73 2.83
C MET A 277 -29.89 -22.39 3.14
N THR A 278 -29.77 -23.61 2.65
CA THR A 278 -28.61 -24.49 2.80
C THR A 278 -27.46 -24.05 1.90
N SER A 279 -26.26 -24.49 2.29
CA SER A 279 -24.94 -24.04 1.89
C SER A 279 -24.47 -24.44 0.48
N ASN A 280 -25.27 -24.25 -0.59
CA ASN A 280 -24.93 -24.80 -1.92
C ASN A 280 -24.94 -23.85 -3.14
N ASP A 281 -24.80 -22.52 -2.96
CA ASP A 281 -24.85 -21.57 -4.10
C ASP A 281 -23.51 -20.88 -4.47
N TRP A 282 -22.36 -21.49 -4.17
CA TRP A 282 -21.03 -20.96 -4.58
C TRP A 282 -20.49 -21.50 -5.92
N ASN A 283 -21.35 -22.04 -6.79
CA ASN A 283 -20.95 -22.53 -8.12
C ASN A 283 -21.72 -21.83 -9.26
N ALA A 284 -21.50 -20.52 -9.43
CA ALA A 284 -21.83 -19.85 -10.68
C ALA A 284 -21.04 -18.55 -10.82
N THR A 285 -19.88 -18.60 -11.48
CA THR A 285 -19.33 -17.56 -12.39
C THR A 285 -17.89 -17.92 -12.79
N ASP A 286 -17.74 -19.03 -13.51
CA ASP A 286 -16.64 -19.24 -14.46
C ASP A 286 -17.26 -19.19 -15.86
N ARG A 287 -17.18 -18.03 -16.53
CA ARG A 287 -17.20 -17.89 -17.99
C ARG A 287 -16.94 -16.44 -18.39
N LEU A 288 -15.88 -16.28 -19.20
CA LEU A 288 -15.37 -15.10 -19.92
C LEU A 288 -14.34 -14.24 -19.17
#